data_AF-A0A523BB00-F1
#
_entry.id   AF-A0A523BB00-F1
#
_cell.length_a   1.000
_cell.length_b   1.000
_cell.length_c   1.000
_cell.angle_alpha   90.00
_cell.angle_beta   90.00
_cell.angle_gamma   90.00
#
_symmetry.space_group_name_H-M   'P 1'
#
loop_
_entity.id
_entity.type
_entity.pdbx_description
1 polymer ?
#
loop_
_entity_poly.entity_id
_entity_poly.type
_entity_poly.pdbx_seq_one_letter_code
_entity_poly.pdbx_strand_id
1 'polypeptide(L)' 'MAKEEFRPRIVRIFETTAFDPEKGTYRAVDIRFEYPEGVFHDILVPMDEYKGPDDAKKRVKEWIERYGKAMGPV' A
#
# COMPACT_ATOMS: atom_id res chain seq x y z
N MET A 1 -25.21 12.57 -9.84
CA MET A 1 -24.11 13.27 -9.15
C MET A 1 -22.84 12.52 -9.52
N ALA A 2 -21.87 13.19 -10.15
CA ALA A 2 -20.59 12.56 -10.43
C ALA A 2 -19.95 12.22 -9.08
N LYS A 3 -19.82 10.92 -8.77
CA LYS A 3 -18.99 10.47 -7.65
C LYS A 3 -17.60 11.05 -7.93
N GLU A 4 -17.13 11.95 -7.07
CA GLU A 4 -15.73 12.33 -7.06
C GLU A 4 -14.93 11.02 -7.00
N GLU A 5 -14.13 10.73 -8.01
CA GLU A 5 -13.25 9.55 -8.00
C GLU A 5 -12.31 9.72 -6.81
N PHE A 6 -12.59 8.98 -5.72
CA PHE A 6 -11.77 9.02 -4.53
C PHE A 6 -10.34 8.59 -4.91
N ARG A 7 -9.40 9.54 -4.78
CA ARG A 7 -7.99 9.28 -5.04
C ARG A 7 -7.37 8.63 -3.81
N PRO A 8 -6.55 7.59 -3.98
CA PRO A 8 -5.90 6.94 -2.85
C PRO A 8 -5.00 7.93 -2.11
N ARG A 9 -5.05 7.89 -0.79
CA ARG A 9 -4.26 8.75 0.09
C ARG A 9 -3.24 7.93 0.86
N ILE A 10 -1.95 8.20 0.65
CA ILE A 10 -0.90 7.64 1.51
C ILE A 10 -0.99 8.33 2.88
N VAL A 11 -1.18 7.54 3.92
CA VAL A 11 -1.35 8.00 5.31
C VAL A 11 -0.01 8.07 6.01
N ARG A 12 0.83 7.04 5.85
CA ARG A 12 2.16 6.95 6.45
C ARG A 12 3.06 6.02 5.66
N ILE A 13 4.36 6.28 5.75
CA ILE A 13 5.43 5.41 5.27
C ILE A 13 6.48 5.39 6.38
N PHE A 14 6.82 4.20 6.86
CA PHE A 14 7.85 4.06 7.88
C PHE A 14 8.52 2.70 7.76
N GLU A 15 9.74 2.62 8.28
CA GLU A 15 10.46 1.37 8.41
C GLU A 15 9.89 0.51 9.54
N THR A 16 9.74 -0.78 9.29
CA THR A 16 9.28 -1.78 10.24
C THR A 16 10.06 -3.08 10.13
N THR A 17 9.76 -4.02 11.03
CA THR A 17 10.22 -5.41 10.97
C THR A 17 9.01 -6.31 10.77
N ALA A 18 9.09 -7.22 9.79
CA ALA A 18 8.05 -8.19 9.48
C ALA A 18 8.58 -9.62 9.62
N PHE A 19 7.65 -10.57 9.79
CA PHE A 19 7.96 -12.00 9.85
C PHE A 19 7.25 -12.74 8.72
N ASP A 20 8.00 -13.51 7.96
CA ASP A 20 7.51 -14.42 6.94
C ASP A 20 7.94 -15.86 7.32
N PRO A 21 7.03 -16.85 7.34
CA PRO A 21 7.38 -18.21 7.77
C PRO A 21 8.49 -18.89 6.93
N GLU A 22 8.66 -18.51 5.66
CA GLU A 22 9.68 -19.08 4.77
C GLU A 22 11.01 -18.33 4.86
N LYS A 23 10.99 -17.02 5.16
CA LYS A 23 12.17 -16.15 5.15
C LYS A 23 12.67 -15.75 6.54
N GLY A 24 11.86 -15.96 7.58
CA GLY A 24 12.10 -15.47 8.92
C GLY A 24 11.80 -13.98 9.08
N THR A 25 12.52 -13.34 10.00
CA THR A 25 12.36 -11.91 10.30
C THR A 25 13.15 -11.06 9.32
N TYR A 26 12.54 -10.02 8.74
CA TYR A 26 13.19 -9.12 7.79
C TYR A 26 12.77 -7.66 8.00
N ARG A 27 13.63 -6.73 7.57
CA ARG A 27 13.31 -5.28 7.55
C ARG A 27 12.46 -4.97 6.35
N ALA A 28 11.44 -4.15 6.55
CA ALA A 28 10.50 -3.74 5.52
C ALA A 28 10.14 -2.27 5.65
N VAL A 29 9.57 -1.70 4.60
CA VAL A 29 8.86 -0.44 4.62
C VAL A 29 7.37 -0.76 4.57
N ASP A 30 6.62 -0.25 5.55
CA ASP A 30 5.16 -0.33 5.60
C ASP A 30 4.57 0.94 5.00
N ILE A 31 3.85 0.79 3.90
CA ILE A 31 3.13 1.85 3.20
C ILE A 31 1.64 1.70 3.54
N ARG A 32 1.15 2.54 4.45
CA ARG A 32 -0.28 2.61 4.73
C ARG A 32 -0.95 3.62 3.83
N PHE A 33 -2.01 3.21 3.15
CA PHE A 33 -2.84 4.09 2.35
C PHE A 33 -4.33 3.79 2.58
N GLU A 34 -5.16 4.77 2.24
CA GLU A 34 -6.61 4.69 2.34
C GLU A 34 -7.20 4.56 0.93
N TYR A 35 -8.01 3.53 0.71
CA TYR A 35 -8.76 3.29 -0.52
C TYR A 35 -9.74 2.10 -0.38
N PRO A 36 -11.05 2.25 -0.64
CA PRO A 36 -11.80 3.51 -0.77
C PRO A 36 -11.82 4.30 0.57
N GLU A 37 -12.53 5.42 0.61
CA GLU A 37 -12.66 6.24 1.81
C GLU A 37 -13.05 5.41 3.04
N GLY A 38 -12.33 5.60 4.15
CA GLY A 38 -12.53 4.87 5.41
C GLY A 38 -11.93 3.46 5.45
N VAL A 39 -11.33 2.98 4.35
CA VAL A 39 -10.70 1.65 4.29
C VAL A 39 -9.18 1.79 4.19
N PHE A 40 -8.46 1.21 5.16
CA PHE A 40 -7.01 1.29 5.23
C PHE A 40 -6.34 -0.01 4.80
N HIS A 41 -5.25 0.13 4.06
CA HIS A 41 -4.45 -0.95 3.54
C HIS A 41 -2.97 -0.70 3.81
N ASP A 42 -2.23 -1.78 4.01
CA ASP A 42 -0.79 -1.76 4.24
C ASP A 42 -0.11 -2.60 3.14
N ILE A 43 0.97 -2.05 2.57
CA ILE A 43 1.87 -2.77 1.67
C ILE A 43 3.21 -2.88 2.38
N LEU A 44 3.62 -4.12 2.66
CA LEU A 44 4.96 -4.41 3.17
C LEU A 44 5.91 -4.63 1.99
N VAL A 45 6.90 -3.75 1.85
CA VAL A 45 7.96 -3.85 0.85
C VAL A 45 9.25 -4.20 1.58
N PRO A 46 9.93 -5.31 1.24
CA PRO A 46 11.26 -5.59 1.78
C PRO A 46 12.20 -4.40 1.61
N MET A 47 13.01 -4.09 2.63
CA MET A 47 13.83 -2.87 2.65
C MET A 47 14.84 -2.82 1.50
N ASP A 48 15.37 -3.96 1.09
CA ASP A 48 16.27 -4.13 -0.06
C ASP A 48 15.60 -3.90 -1.41
N GLU A 49 14.26 -3.97 -1.48
CA GLU A 49 13.47 -3.68 -2.68
C GLU A 49 12.96 -2.23 -2.74
N TYR A 50 12.94 -1.51 -1.61
CA TYR A 50 12.35 -0.18 -1.54
C TYR A 50 13.28 0.88 -2.14
N LYS A 51 12.82 1.53 -3.21
CA LYS A 51 13.64 2.48 -3.99
C LYS A 51 13.47 3.95 -3.60
N GLY A 52 12.76 4.21 -2.49
CA GLY A 52 12.49 5.56 -1.99
C GLY A 52 11.05 6.05 -2.22
N PRO A 53 10.76 7.34 -1.94
CA PRO A 53 9.39 7.85 -1.82
C PRO A 53 8.49 7.66 -3.05
N ASP A 54 9.04 7.77 -4.27
CA ASP A 54 8.25 7.60 -5.50
C ASP A 54 7.85 6.14 -5.74
N ASP A 55 8.61 5.18 -5.20
CA ASP A 55 8.24 3.75 -5.27
C ASP A 55 6.93 3.50 -4.51
N ALA A 56 6.70 4.21 -3.40
CA ALA A 56 5.46 4.04 -2.63
C ALA A 56 4.20 4.38 -3.44
N LYS A 57 4.24 5.47 -4.21
CA LYS A 57 3.12 5.86 -5.09
C LYS A 57 2.88 4.81 -6.18
N LYS A 58 3.95 4.29 -6.76
CA LYS A 58 3.89 3.23 -7.77
C LYS A 58 3.25 1.95 -7.19
N ARG A 59 3.71 1.50 -6.03
CA ARG A 59 3.20 0.30 -5.34
C ARG A 59 1.71 0.43 -5.00
N VAL A 60 1.27 1.59 -4.51
CA VAL A 60 -0.15 1.87 -4.23
C VAL A 60 -0.98 1.81 -5.52
N LYS A 61 -0.49 2.40 -6.62
CA LYS A 61 -1.16 2.34 -7.92
C LYS A 61 -1.32 0.89 -8.41
N GLU A 62 -0.23 0.13 -8.39
CA GLU A 62 -0.23 -1.29 -8.79
C GLU A 62 -1.18 -2.13 -7.92
N TRP A 63 -1.22 -1.87 -6.61
CA TRP A 63 -2.14 -2.55 -5.70
C TRP A 63 -3.60 -2.26 -6.08
N ILE A 64 -3.96 -1.01 -6.36
CA ILE A 64 -5.33 -0.62 -6.73
C ILE A 64 -5.72 -1.21 -8.09
N GLU A 65 -4.82 -1.19 -9.07
CA GLU A 65 -5.06 -1.80 -10.37
C GLU A 65 -5.35 -3.32 -10.25
N ARG A 66 -4.65 -3.98 -9.31
CA ARG A 66 -4.78 -5.42 -9.09
C ARG A 66 -5.96 -5.82 -8.21
N TYR A 67 -6.21 -5.08 -7.14
CA TYR A 67 -7.14 -5.48 -6.07
C TYR A 67 -8.31 -4.52 -5.88
N GLY A 68 -8.22 -3.28 -6.36
CA GLY A 68 -9.21 -2.24 -6.11
C GLY A 68 -10.63 -2.61 -6.58
N LYS A 69 -10.75 -3.39 -7.66
CA LYS A 69 -12.06 -3.89 -8.14
C LYS A 69 -12.77 -4.82 -7.16
N ALA A 70 -12.03 -5.52 -6.31
CA ALA A 70 -12.59 -6.42 -5.30
C ALA A 70 -13.07 -5.67 -4.05
N MET A 71 -12.69 -4.40 -3.87
CA MET A 71 -12.97 -3.59 -2.68
C MET A 71 -14.34 -2.89 -2.72
N GLY A 72 -15.16 -3.14 -3.75
CA GLY A 72 -16.51 -2.58 -3.91
C GLY A 72 -16.61 -1.48 -4.97
N PRO A 73 -17.83 -1.03 -5.33
CA PRO A 73 -18.02 -0.03 -6.37
C PRO A 73 -17.49 1.33 -5.92
N VAL A 74 -16.40 1.73 -6.58
CA VAL A 74 -15.79 3.08 -6.53
C VAL A 74 -16.84 4.15 -6.77
#